data_AF-A0AAD9JCR4-F1
#
_entry.id   AF-A0AAD9JCR4-F1
#
_cell.length_a   1.000
_cell.length_b   1.000
_cell.length_c   1.000
_cell.angle_alpha   90.00
_cell.angle_beta   90.00
_cell.angle_gamma   90.00
#
_symmetry.space_group_name_H-M   'P 1'
#
loop_
_entity.id
_entity.type
_entity.pdbx_description
1 polymer ?
#
loop_
_entity_poly.entity_id
_entity_poly.type
_entity_poly.pdbx_seq_one_letter_code
_entity_poly.pdbx_strand_id
1 'polypeptide(L)'
;MNLCSAGSLCDLLVDIQQLTATTPATGLYYQVQSDHYWAVCDSTAAGMCKLETNQFRTHVCIRPLLGGYLPLPSVELCHKRTAETPGGTGVDTQSDVTFSVSQVYNRSAATQVHVLPAATGSLQVTTAM
;
A
#
# COMPACT_ATOMS: atom_id res chain seq x y z
N MET A 1 -3.48 4.52 19.21
CA MET A 1 -2.51 4.68 18.11
C MET A 1 -1.19 4.13 18.60
N ASN A 2 -0.73 3.00 18.06
CA ASN A 2 0.65 2.58 18.32
C ASN A 2 1.57 3.46 17.46
N LEU A 3 2.60 4.02 18.07
CA LEU A 3 3.62 4.80 17.37
C LEU A 3 4.56 3.82 16.67
N CYS A 4 4.86 4.05 15.39
CA CYS A 4 5.84 3.25 14.65
C CYS A 4 7.26 3.58 15.08
N SER A 5 8.08 2.56 15.26
CA SER A 5 9.52 2.67 15.53
C SER A 5 10.34 1.94 14.47
N ALA A 6 11.53 2.48 14.16
CA ALA A 6 12.46 1.85 13.25
C ALA A 6 12.77 0.40 13.67
N GLY A 7 12.68 -0.53 12.72
CA GLY A 7 12.88 -1.96 12.96
C GLY A 7 11.66 -2.74 13.46
N SER A 8 10.57 -2.08 13.85
CA SER A 8 9.34 -2.73 14.33
C SER A 8 8.30 -2.90 13.22
N LEU A 9 7.43 -3.89 13.34
CA LEU A 9 6.31 -4.04 12.41
C LEU A 9 5.26 -2.95 12.66
N CYS A 10 4.73 -2.44 11.55
CA CYS A 10 3.80 -1.34 11.47
C CYS A 10 2.69 -1.70 10.48
N ASP A 11 1.53 -1.08 10.68
CA ASP A 11 0.35 -1.32 9.86
C ASP A 11 0.13 -0.15 8.91
N LEU A 12 0.12 -0.44 7.60
CA LEU A 12 -0.22 0.51 6.55
C LEU A 12 -1.62 0.23 6.03
N LEU A 13 -2.52 1.21 6.21
CA LEU A 13 -3.82 1.19 5.56
C LEU A 13 -3.68 1.67 4.11
N VAL A 14 -3.98 0.79 3.16
CA VAL A 14 -4.18 1.14 1.75
C VAL A 14 -5.67 1.32 1.51
N ASP A 15 -6.10 2.54 1.19
CA ASP A 15 -7.49 2.89 0.88
C ASP A 15 -7.58 3.39 -0.57
N ILE A 16 -8.25 2.61 -1.42
CA ILE A 16 -8.45 2.91 -2.84
C ILE A 16 -9.93 3.17 -3.06
N GLN A 17 -10.24 4.35 -3.57
CA GLN A 17 -11.62 4.79 -3.81
C GLN A 17 -11.80 5.25 -5.26
N GLN A 18 -12.89 4.80 -5.88
CA GLN A 18 -13.33 5.28 -7.17
C GLN A 18 -14.36 6.41 -6.99
N LEU A 19 -14.10 7.58 -7.58
CA LEU A 19 -14.86 8.80 -7.29
C LEU A 19 -16.02 9.09 -8.25
N THR A 20 -15.90 8.73 -9.53
CA THR A 20 -16.77 9.27 -10.60
C THR A 20 -17.54 8.21 -11.41
N ALA A 21 -17.46 6.93 -11.05
CA ALA A 21 -18.13 5.87 -11.80
C ALA A 21 -19.39 5.34 -11.10
N THR A 22 -20.40 5.04 -11.90
CA THR A 22 -21.63 4.36 -11.45
C THR A 22 -21.43 2.86 -11.22
N THR A 23 -20.42 2.27 -11.86
CA THR A 23 -20.06 0.86 -11.74
C THR A 23 -18.63 0.71 -11.23
N PRO A 24 -18.37 -0.18 -10.24
CA PRO A 24 -17.02 -0.45 -9.74
C PRO A 24 -16.06 -0.90 -10.84
N ALA A 25 -14.86 -0.32 -10.88
CA ALA A 25 -13.79 -0.78 -11.77
C ALA A 25 -13.36 -2.21 -11.41
N THR A 26 -13.07 -3.00 -12.43
CA THR A 26 -12.54 -4.37 -12.31
C THR A 26 -11.10 -4.42 -12.79
N GLY A 27 -10.42 -5.54 -12.56
CA GLY A 27 -9.04 -5.73 -13.05
C GLY A 27 -7.99 -4.87 -12.36
N LEU A 28 -8.33 -4.16 -11.27
CA LEU A 28 -7.36 -3.32 -10.55
C LEU A 28 -6.37 -4.18 -9.77
N TYR A 29 -5.09 -3.81 -9.84
CA TYR A 29 -4.02 -4.43 -9.08
C TYR A 29 -3.20 -3.36 -8.38
N TYR A 30 -2.96 -3.53 -7.08
CA TYR A 30 -2.12 -2.63 -6.29
C TYR A 30 -0.82 -3.31 -5.90
N GLN A 31 0.21 -2.50 -5.69
CA GLN A 31 1.48 -2.94 -5.13
C GLN A 31 2.08 -1.85 -4.25
N VAL A 32 2.36 -2.19 -3.00
CA VAL A 32 3.16 -1.39 -2.08
C VAL A 32 4.63 -1.62 -2.39
N GLN A 33 5.36 -0.55 -2.67
CA GLN A 33 6.76 -0.60 -3.05
C GLN A 33 7.66 -0.56 -1.81
N SER A 34 8.68 -1.42 -1.80
CA SER A 34 9.80 -1.28 -0.86
C SER A 34 10.80 -0.25 -1.37
N ASP A 35 11.45 0.45 -0.44
CA ASP A 35 12.45 1.46 -0.77
C ASP A 35 13.51 1.56 0.34
N HIS A 36 14.24 2.68 0.36
CA HIS A 36 15.28 2.95 1.36
C HIS A 36 14.72 3.25 2.77
N TYR A 37 13.42 3.52 2.89
CA TYR A 37 12.74 3.90 4.13
C TYR A 37 11.89 2.76 4.69
N TRP A 38 11.30 1.93 3.84
CA TRP A 38 10.31 0.93 4.21
C TRP A 38 10.62 -0.45 3.64
N ALA A 39 10.57 -1.45 4.51
CA ALA A 39 10.43 -2.85 4.12
C ALA A 39 8.96 -3.27 4.14
N VAL A 40 8.59 -4.11 3.19
CA VAL A 40 7.29 -4.73 3.07
C VAL A 40 7.41 -6.17 3.59
N CYS A 41 6.53 -6.57 4.51
CA CYS A 41 6.75 -7.76 5.35
C CYS A 41 5.77 -8.91 5.12
N ASP A 42 4.69 -8.71 4.35
CA ASP A 42 3.67 -9.73 4.10
C ASP A 42 3.27 -9.84 2.62
N SER A 43 2.49 -10.88 2.31
CA SER A 43 1.99 -11.14 0.97
C SER A 43 0.82 -10.24 0.57
N THR A 44 0.24 -9.47 1.49
CA THR A 44 -0.81 -8.48 1.19
C THR A 44 -0.21 -7.18 0.64
N ALA A 45 1.11 -7.10 0.50
CA ALA A 45 1.80 -6.03 -0.20
C ALA A 45 1.34 -5.77 -1.63
N ALA A 46 0.84 -6.80 -2.32
CA ALA A 46 0.39 -6.67 -3.69
C ALA A 46 -0.78 -7.63 -3.95
N GLY A 47 -1.73 -7.20 -4.77
CA GLY A 47 -2.88 -8.03 -5.06
C GLY A 47 -3.95 -7.35 -5.89
N MET A 48 -4.99 -8.11 -6.22
CA MET A 48 -6.16 -7.58 -6.92
C MET A 48 -7.02 -6.74 -5.97
N CYS A 49 -7.40 -5.53 -6.39
CA CYS A 49 -8.38 -4.72 -5.69
C CYS A 49 -9.78 -5.15 -6.14
N LYS A 50 -10.59 -5.69 -5.22
CA LYS A 50 -12.01 -5.86 -5.44
C LYS A 50 -12.72 -4.67 -4.82
N LEU A 51 -13.20 -3.74 -5.65
CA LEU A 51 -13.92 -2.57 -5.18
C LEU A 51 -15.34 -2.99 -4.74
N GLU A 52 -15.59 -3.00 -3.44
CA GLU A 52 -16.92 -3.15 -2.86
C GLU A 52 -17.51 -1.76 -2.67
N THR A 53 -18.64 -1.47 -3.32
CA THR A 53 -19.25 -0.12 -3.28
C THR A 53 -18.28 1.01 -3.65
N ASN A 54 -17.47 0.83 -4.70
CA ASN A 54 -16.43 1.76 -5.17
C ASN A 54 -15.23 1.96 -4.22
N GLN A 55 -15.06 1.10 -3.21
CA GLN A 55 -13.94 1.19 -2.27
C GLN A 55 -13.25 -0.16 -2.07
N PHE A 56 -11.94 -0.12 -1.89
CA PHE A 56 -11.13 -1.25 -1.45
C PHE A 56 -10.22 -0.78 -0.32
N ARG A 57 -10.17 -1.56 0.75
CA ARG A 57 -9.29 -1.32 1.89
C ARG A 57 -8.56 -2.59 2.27
N THR A 58 -7.28 -2.45 2.57
CA THR A 58 -6.45 -3.55 3.05
C THR A 58 -5.36 -3.02 3.97
N HIS A 59 -4.89 -3.92 4.82
CA HIS A 59 -3.82 -3.67 5.77
C HIS A 59 -2.57 -4.40 5.29
N VAL A 60 -1.46 -3.68 5.24
CA VAL A 60 -0.16 -4.20 4.79
C VAL A 60 0.85 -4.03 5.92
N CYS A 61 1.49 -5.13 6.29
CA CYS A 61 2.54 -5.14 7.29
C CYS A 61 3.82 -4.57 6.68
N ILE A 62 4.26 -3.43 7.22
CA ILE A 62 5.49 -2.75 6.81
C ILE A 62 6.45 -2.61 7.99
N ARG A 63 7.69 -2.27 7.71
CA ARG A 63 8.72 -1.99 8.72
C ARG A 63 9.54 -0.78 8.29
N PRO A 64 9.55 0.32 9.05
CA PRO A 64 10.47 1.41 8.78
C PRO A 64 11.91 0.95 9.05
N LEU A 65 12.81 1.30 8.14
CA LEU A 65 14.24 0.99 8.22
C LEU A 65 15.03 2.07 8.98
N LEU A 66 14.46 3.28 9.06
CA LEU A 66 15.07 4.46 9.67
C LEU A 66 14.07 5.14 10.63
N GLY A 67 14.59 5.93 11.57
CA GLY A 67 13.78 6.85 12.38
C GLY A 67 13.74 8.25 11.77
N GLY A 68 12.83 9.10 12.25
CA GLY A 68 12.65 10.48 11.78
C GLY A 68 11.39 10.67 10.95
N TYR A 69 11.34 11.74 10.16
CA TYR A 69 10.21 12.04 9.27
C TYR A 69 10.41 11.35 7.93
N LEU A 70 9.65 10.28 7.70
CA LEU A 70 9.73 9.50 6.47
C LEU A 70 8.53 9.82 5.58
N PRO A 71 8.69 9.87 4.24
CA PRO A 71 7.54 9.86 3.35
C PRO A 71 6.74 8.57 3.58
N LEU A 72 5.43 8.60 3.35
CA LEU A 72 4.65 7.36 3.35
C LEU A 72 5.14 6.38 2.27
N PRO A 73 4.99 5.05 2.47
CA PRO A 73 5.30 4.07 1.44
C PRO A 73 4.56 4.36 0.14
N SER A 74 5.25 4.17 -0.99
CA SER A 74 4.66 4.35 -2.31
C SER A 74 3.74 3.17 -2.64
N VAL A 75 2.57 3.48 -3.19
CA VAL A 75 1.61 2.47 -3.68
C VAL A 75 1.36 2.71 -5.15
N GLU A 76 1.67 1.71 -5.96
CA GLU A 76 1.37 1.70 -7.39
C GLU A 76 0.03 1.01 -7.65
N LEU A 77 -0.71 1.53 -8.62
CA LEU A 77 -1.99 0.99 -9.06
C LEU A 77 -1.91 0.80 -10.57
N CYS A 78 -2.34 -0.37 -11.06
CA CYS A 78 -2.44 -0.65 -12.49
C CYS A 78 -3.73 -1.42 -12.81
N HIS A 79 -4.06 -1.50 -14.10
CA HIS A 79 -5.15 -2.34 -14.59
C HIS A 79 -4.59 -3.59 -15.26
N LYS A 80 -4.90 -4.77 -14.74
CA LYS A 80 -4.62 -6.06 -15.35
C LYS A 80 -5.71 -6.41 -16.36
N ARG A 81 -5.34 -6.52 -17.64
CA ARG A 81 -6.23 -7.07 -18.67
C ARG A 81 -5.97 -8.57 -18.81
N THR A 82 -7.02 -9.38 -18.65
CA THR A 82 -7.00 -10.77 -19.13
C THR A 82 -7.20 -10.74 -20.63
N ALA A 83 -6.28 -11.33 -21.40
CA ALA A 83 -6.46 -11.48 -22.84
C ALA A 83 -7.48 -12.60 -23.08
N GLU A 84 -8.73 -12.27 -23.36
CA GLU A 84 -9.67 -13.28 -23.86
C GLU A 84 -9.20 -13.74 -25.24
N THR A 85 -8.65 -14.95 -25.33
CA THR A 85 -8.32 -15.56 -26.62
C THR A 85 -9.52 -16.43 -27.03
N PRO A 86 -10.30 -16.06 -28.06
CA PRO A 86 -11.39 -16.90 -28.53
C PRO A 86 -10.78 -18.07 -29.32
N GLY A 87 -10.64 -19.22 -28.67
CA GLY A 87 -10.23 -20.47 -29.30
C GLY A 87 -8.74 -20.58 -29.60
N GLY A 88 -7.97 -21.15 -28.69
CA GLY A 88 -6.60 -21.56 -28.98
C GLY A 88 -5.79 -21.74 -27.71
N THR A 89 -5.12 -22.88 -27.60
CA THR A 89 -4.10 -23.18 -26.60
C THR A 89 -3.00 -22.11 -26.64
N GLY A 90 -3.14 -21.07 -25.84
CA GLY A 90 -2.26 -19.90 -25.84
C GLY A 90 -1.95 -19.47 -24.41
N VAL A 91 -0.65 -19.33 -24.12
CA VAL A 91 -0.12 -18.89 -22.84
C VAL A 91 -0.74 -17.53 -22.48
N ASP A 92 -1.44 -17.48 -21.35
CA ASP A 92 -2.10 -16.31 -20.80
C ASP A 92 -1.09 -15.16 -20.62
N THR A 93 -1.00 -14.29 -21.61
CA THR A 93 -0.06 -13.16 -21.57
C THR A 93 -0.76 -12.00 -20.89
N GLN A 94 -0.74 -12.00 -19.56
CA GLN A 94 -1.31 -10.94 -18.74
C GLN A 94 -0.54 -9.64 -19.00
N SER A 95 -1.24 -8.59 -19.46
CA SER A 95 -0.63 -7.28 -19.72
C SER A 95 -1.09 -6.27 -18.68
N ASP A 96 -0.11 -5.65 -18.00
CA ASP A 96 -0.33 -4.60 -17.03
C ASP A 96 -0.42 -3.26 -17.76
N VAL A 97 -1.51 -2.53 -17.52
CA VAL A 97 -1.77 -1.23 -18.12
C VAL A 97 -1.65 -0.16 -17.03
N THR A 98 -0.65 0.69 -17.15
CA THR A 98 -0.46 1.83 -16.25
C THR A 98 -1.49 2.93 -16.52
N PHE A 99 -1.93 3.60 -15.47
CA PHE A 99 -2.80 4.76 -15.59
C PHE A 99 -2.06 5.99 -16.17
N SER A 100 -2.78 6.83 -16.90
CA SER A 100 -2.29 8.13 -17.35
C SER A 100 -2.15 9.12 -16.18
N VAL A 101 -1.34 10.17 -16.36
CA VAL A 101 -0.88 11.13 -15.32
C VAL A 101 -1.99 11.86 -14.54
N SER A 102 -3.27 11.74 -14.94
CA SER A 102 -4.40 12.36 -14.24
C SER A 102 -5.51 11.39 -13.82
N GLN A 103 -5.31 10.09 -14.04
CA GLN A 103 -6.34 9.08 -13.76
C GLN A 103 -6.29 8.55 -12.33
N VAL A 104 -5.14 8.67 -11.66
CA VAL A 104 -4.95 8.25 -10.27
C VAL A 104 -4.48 9.45 -9.46
N TYR A 105 -5.27 9.82 -8.46
CA TYR A 105 -4.90 10.83 -7.49
C TYR A 105 -4.42 10.16 -6.21
N ASN A 106 -3.17 10.42 -5.83
CA ASN A 106 -2.63 9.96 -4.56
C ASN A 106 -2.89 11.02 -3.47
N ARG A 107 -3.88 10.76 -2.62
CA ARG A 107 -4.26 11.66 -1.52
C ARG A 107 -3.17 11.80 -0.45
N SER A 108 -2.31 10.80 -0.28
CA SER A 108 -1.22 10.82 0.69
C SER A 108 0.10 11.31 0.08
N ALA A 109 0.10 11.77 -1.17
CA ALA A 109 1.27 12.38 -1.79
C ALA A 109 1.81 13.52 -0.91
N ALA A 110 3.13 13.57 -0.76
CA ALA A 110 3.86 14.52 0.10
C ALA A 110 3.53 14.45 1.61
N THR A 111 2.80 13.43 2.08
CA THR A 111 2.61 13.22 3.52
C THR A 111 3.82 12.51 4.12
N GLN A 112 4.21 12.93 5.33
CA GLN A 112 5.26 12.29 6.11
C GLN A 112 4.71 11.77 7.44
N VAL A 113 5.35 10.72 7.96
CA VAL A 113 5.07 10.16 9.28
C VAL A 113 6.33 10.24 10.12
N HIS A 114 6.17 10.65 11.38
CA HIS A 114 7.26 10.61 12.35
C HIS A 114 7.41 9.18 12.89
N VAL A 115 8.52 8.55 12.54
CA VAL A 115 8.93 7.23 13.02
C VAL A 115 9.90 7.41 14.17
N LEU A 116 9.61 6.76 15.29
CA LEU A 116 10.50 6.77 16.45
C LEU A 116 11.81 6.05 16.09
N PRO A 117 12.96 6.48 16.66
CA PRO A 117 14.20 5.73 16.56
C PRO A 117 14.02 4.28 17.01
N ALA A 118 14.93 3.40 16.57
CA ALA A 118 14.94 2.01 17.03
C ALA A 118 15.01 2.00 18.56
N ALA A 119 14.14 1.21 19.19
CA ALA A 119 14.07 1.12 20.64
C ALA A 119 15.42 0.61 21.18
N THR A 120 16.24 1.53 21.68
CA THR A 120 17.54 1.28 22.31
C THR A 120 17.39 1.57 23.80
N GLY A 121 16.59 0.74 24.48
CA GLY A 121 16.41 0.80 25.93
C GLY A 121 14.95 0.84 26.38
N SER A 122 14.67 0.21 27.52
CA SER A 122 13.41 0.34 28.24
C SER A 122 13.53 1.44 29.30
N LEU A 123 12.56 2.36 29.32
CA LEU A 123 12.38 3.31 30.43
C LEU A 123 11.04 3.00 31.10
N GLN A 124 11.06 2.79 32.40
CA GLN A 124 9.85 2.68 33.22
C GLN A 124 9.58 4.04 33.88
N VAL A 125 8.34 4.51 33.76
CA VAL A 125 7.84 5.65 34.55
C VAL A 125 7.04 5.08 35.70
N THR A 126 7.52 5.28 36.93
CA THR A 126 6.76 4.99 38.15
C THR A 126 6.27 6.31 38.73
N THR A 127 4.96 6.52 38.67
CA THR A 127 4.31 7.62 39.40
C THR A 127 3.86 7.08 40.75
N ALA A 128 4.38 7.65 41.84
CA ALA A 128 3.91 7.37 43.19
C ALA A 128 2.92 8.45 43.64
N MET A 129 1.92 8.04 44.43
CA MET A 129 0.97 8.94 45.11
C MET A 129 1.62 9.69 46.26
#